data_AF-A0A958RQQ7-F1
#
_entry.id   AF-A0A958RQQ7-F1
#
_cell.length_a   1.000
_cell.length_b   1.000
_cell.length_c   1.000
_cell.angle_alpha   90.00
_cell.angle_beta   90.00
_cell.angle_gamma   90.00
#
_symmetry.space_group_name_H-M   'P 1'
#
loop_
_entity.id
_entity.type
_entity.pdbx_description
1 polymer ?
#
loop_
_entity_poly.entity_id
_entity_poly.type
_entity_poly.pdbx_seq_one_letter_code
_entity_poly.pdbx_strand_id
1 'polypeptide(L)'
;MLFYNQLKNKSFRLVGNLLSKKPNPNSFFVSTIFIAICVFVSLLSWKSQGVMKALSASKYTTIQEYKLWQLFTTIFVHGDAQHLISNGFMLFILVYFVYGYYGWKVFPFYALIAASITNFLSLLTYEPQTRLIGASGLVYLLAGFWLVMYFIIERNKNLIKRIIRVLGVGMVILFPSTFDHQVSYRTHLIGLIIGILYAIIYYFLNRKDLHKFDVYVEEEIESPPITWH
;
A
#
# COMPACT_ATOMS: atom_id res chain seq x y z
N MET A 1 -0.58 41.89 -47.38
CA MET A 1 -1.42 40.81 -46.85
C MET A 1 -0.51 39.63 -46.51
N LEU A 2 0.32 39.78 -45.47
CA LEU A 2 1.22 38.72 -45.02
C LEU A 2 0.40 37.79 -44.13
N PHE A 3 0.17 36.59 -44.63
CA PHE A 3 -0.36 35.44 -43.90
C PHE A 3 0.56 35.15 -42.71
N TYR A 4 0.35 35.83 -41.59
CA TYR A 4 0.92 35.43 -40.32
C TYR A 4 0.10 34.24 -39.84
N ASN A 5 0.45 33.05 -40.33
CA ASN A 5 -0.01 31.80 -39.75
C ASN A 5 0.48 31.79 -38.30
N GLN A 6 -0.40 32.24 -37.41
CA GLN A 6 -0.30 32.04 -35.98
C GLN A 6 -0.32 30.53 -35.78
N LEU A 7 0.87 29.91 -35.77
CA LEU A 7 1.06 28.58 -35.26
C LEU A 7 0.67 28.65 -33.78
N LYS A 8 -0.62 28.48 -33.47
CA LYS A 8 -1.09 28.22 -32.11
C LYS A 8 -0.27 27.03 -31.64
N ASN A 9 0.72 27.28 -30.78
CA ASN A 9 1.42 26.22 -30.08
C ASN A 9 0.37 25.55 -29.19
N LYS A 10 -0.20 24.45 -29.69
CA LYS A 10 -1.13 23.63 -28.92
C LYS A 10 -0.32 22.94 -27.83
N SER A 11 -0.64 23.21 -26.57
CA SER A 11 -0.09 22.44 -25.45
C SER A 11 -1.16 21.52 -24.88
N PHE A 12 -0.75 20.42 -24.27
CA PHE A 12 -1.67 19.44 -23.69
C PHE A 12 -1.42 19.34 -22.19
N ARG A 13 -2.49 19.51 -21.40
CA ARG A 13 -2.45 19.40 -19.95
C ARG A 13 -3.11 18.10 -19.48
N LEU A 14 -2.42 17.34 -18.64
CA LEU A 14 -2.98 16.16 -17.99
C LEU A 14 -3.98 16.59 -16.92
N VAL A 15 -5.25 16.27 -17.10
CA VAL A 15 -6.33 16.63 -16.15
C VAL A 15 -6.83 15.46 -15.32
N GLY A 16 -6.63 14.23 -15.80
CA GLY A 16 -7.08 13.02 -15.11
C GLY A 16 -6.17 11.82 -15.38
N ASN A 17 -6.22 10.86 -14.46
CA ASN A 17 -5.46 9.60 -14.52
C ASN A 17 -6.27 8.49 -13.82
N LEU A 18 -5.67 7.32 -13.59
CA LEU A 18 -6.31 6.19 -12.90
C LEU A 18 -6.96 6.58 -11.56
N LEU A 19 -6.28 7.38 -10.74
CA LEU A 19 -6.72 7.80 -9.41
C LEU A 19 -7.79 8.89 -9.45
N SER A 20 -8.08 9.45 -10.63
CA SER A 20 -9.22 10.36 -10.83
C SER A 20 -10.55 9.61 -10.97
N LYS A 21 -10.51 8.30 -11.20
CA LYS A 21 -11.70 7.44 -11.28
C LYS A 21 -12.14 7.01 -9.88
N LYS A 22 -13.39 6.56 -9.75
CA LYS A 22 -13.85 5.90 -8.52
C LYS A 22 -13.17 4.53 -8.40
N PRO A 23 -12.76 4.10 -7.19
CA PRO A 23 -12.31 2.73 -6.93
C PRO A 23 -13.36 1.70 -7.39
N ASN A 24 -12.90 0.49 -7.72
CA ASN A 24 -13.77 -0.64 -8.03
C ASN A 24 -14.84 -0.81 -6.93
N PRO A 25 -16.14 -0.96 -7.27
CA PRO A 25 -17.21 -1.07 -6.26
C PRO A 25 -17.04 -2.26 -5.31
N ASN A 26 -16.37 -3.32 -5.73
CA ASN A 26 -16.10 -4.50 -4.89
C ASN A 26 -15.05 -4.24 -3.80
N SER A 27 -14.32 -3.11 -3.85
CA SER A 27 -13.29 -2.76 -2.87
C SER A 27 -13.82 -2.74 -1.43
N PHE A 28 -15.00 -2.17 -1.20
CA PHE A 28 -15.63 -2.16 0.12
C PHE A 28 -15.88 -3.57 0.65
N PHE A 29 -16.43 -4.44 -0.20
CA PHE A 29 -16.72 -5.83 0.14
C PHE A 29 -15.44 -6.61 0.44
N VAL A 30 -14.40 -6.45 -0.38
CA VAL A 30 -13.10 -7.11 -0.20
C VAL A 30 -12.42 -6.65 1.09
N SER A 31 -12.38 -5.34 1.37
CA SER A 31 -11.86 -4.82 2.64
C SER A 31 -12.62 -5.41 3.82
N THR A 32 -13.95 -5.40 3.77
CA THR A 32 -14.81 -5.91 4.85
C THR A 32 -14.56 -7.40 5.12
N ILE A 33 -14.51 -8.23 4.08
CA ILE A 33 -14.20 -9.65 4.21
C ILE A 33 -12.82 -9.86 4.81
N PHE A 34 -11.81 -9.12 4.34
CA PHE A 34 -10.46 -9.28 4.85
C PHE A 34 -10.37 -8.95 6.34
N ILE A 35 -11.02 -7.87 6.78
CA ILE A 35 -11.12 -7.53 8.21
C ILE A 35 -11.91 -8.59 8.98
N ALA A 36 -13.02 -9.09 8.44
CA ALA A 36 -13.81 -10.14 9.09
C ALA A 36 -12.99 -11.42 9.31
N ILE A 37 -12.12 -11.80 8.36
CA ILE A 37 -11.18 -12.92 8.50
C ILE A 37 -10.18 -12.65 9.63
N CYS A 38 -9.56 -11.46 9.65
CA CYS A 38 -8.64 -11.08 10.74
C CYS A 38 -9.32 -11.15 12.12
N VAL A 39 -10.55 -10.64 12.23
CA VAL A 39 -11.34 -10.70 13.47
C VAL A 39 -11.62 -12.14 13.87
N PHE A 40 -12.13 -12.96 12.95
CA PHE A 40 -12.46 -14.35 13.21
C PHE A 40 -11.24 -15.16 13.68
N VAL A 41 -10.12 -15.08 12.95
CA VAL A 41 -8.89 -15.80 13.30
C VAL A 41 -8.32 -15.32 14.64
N SER A 42 -8.39 -14.02 14.93
CA SER A 42 -7.92 -13.47 16.21
C SER A 42 -8.78 -13.95 17.38
N LEU A 43 -10.12 -13.96 17.23
CA LEU A 43 -11.03 -14.49 18.24
C LEU A 43 -10.79 -15.98 18.53
N LEU A 44 -10.53 -16.79 17.51
CA LEU A 44 -10.15 -18.20 17.70
C LEU A 44 -8.82 -18.33 18.44
N SER A 45 -7.84 -17.49 18.10
CA SER A 45 -6.50 -17.53 18.71
C SER A 45 -6.51 -17.09 20.17
N TRP A 46 -7.38 -16.15 20.56
CA TRP A 46 -7.50 -15.72 21.97
C TRP A 46 -8.13 -16.78 22.87
N LYS A 47 -8.97 -17.67 22.32
CA LYS A 47 -9.57 -18.78 23.07
C LYS A 47 -8.60 -19.93 23.33
N SER A 48 -7.51 -20.03 22.58
CA SER A 48 -6.57 -21.15 22.70
C SER A 48 -5.12 -20.72 22.44
N GLN A 49 -4.30 -20.82 23.49
CA GLN A 49 -2.85 -20.62 23.39
C GLN A 49 -2.19 -21.57 22.39
N GLY A 50 -2.76 -22.76 22.18
CA GLY A 50 -2.31 -23.69 21.14
C GLY A 50 -2.53 -23.13 19.74
N VAL A 51 -3.72 -22.57 19.46
CA VAL A 51 -4.04 -21.94 18.18
C VAL A 51 -3.17 -20.71 17.95
N MET A 52 -3.01 -19.85 18.97
CA MET A 52 -2.11 -18.69 18.91
C MET A 52 -0.69 -19.11 18.47
N LYS A 53 -0.09 -20.10 19.16
CA LYS A 53 1.25 -20.60 18.83
C LYS A 53 1.33 -21.25 17.44
N ALA A 54 0.28 -21.96 17.02
CA ALA A 54 0.24 -22.65 15.74
C ALA A 54 0.18 -21.68 14.55
N LEU A 55 -0.46 -20.52 14.71
CA LEU A 55 -0.68 -19.55 13.65
C LEU A 55 0.30 -18.37 13.67
N SER A 56 0.85 -18.00 14.83
CA SER A 56 1.89 -16.97 14.95
C SER A 56 3.23 -17.47 14.42
N ALA A 57 4.07 -16.56 13.93
CA ALA A 57 5.38 -16.91 13.36
C ALA A 57 6.52 -16.53 14.31
N SER A 58 7.42 -17.47 14.62
CA SER A 58 8.74 -17.16 15.19
C SER A 58 9.85 -17.82 14.38
N LYS A 59 11.10 -17.37 14.54
CA LYS A 59 12.25 -18.00 13.87
C LYS A 59 12.38 -19.48 14.31
N TYR A 60 12.12 -19.78 15.58
CA TYR A 60 12.11 -21.15 16.09
C TYR A 60 11.06 -22.03 15.38
N THR A 61 9.78 -21.71 15.47
CA THR A 61 8.73 -22.58 14.92
C THR A 61 8.67 -22.54 13.39
N THR A 62 8.85 -21.36 12.80
CA THR A 62 8.65 -21.17 11.35
C THR A 62 9.83 -21.67 10.55
N ILE A 63 11.05 -21.32 10.96
CA ILE A 63 12.27 -21.57 10.17
C ILE A 63 12.96 -22.87 10.64
N GLN A 64 13.15 -23.04 11.96
CA GLN A 64 13.88 -24.21 12.47
C GLN A 64 13.02 -25.48 12.50
N GLU A 65 11.72 -25.37 12.79
CA GLU A 65 10.77 -26.51 12.71
C GLU A 65 10.02 -26.59 11.37
N TYR A 66 10.40 -25.78 10.36
CA TYR A 66 9.83 -25.80 9.00
C TYR A 66 8.31 -25.53 8.90
N LYS A 67 7.70 -24.85 9.88
CA LYS A 67 6.27 -24.49 9.85
C LYS A 67 6.00 -23.25 9.00
N LEU A 68 6.36 -23.30 7.71
CA LEU A 68 6.38 -22.14 6.81
C LEU A 68 5.00 -21.48 6.59
N TRP A 69 3.89 -22.20 6.82
CA TRP A 69 2.55 -21.61 6.76
C TRP A 69 2.37 -20.46 7.76
N GLN A 70 3.15 -20.44 8.85
CA GLN A 70 3.11 -19.38 9.85
C GLN A 70 3.46 -18.00 9.27
N LEU A 71 4.29 -17.95 8.21
CA LEU A 71 4.59 -16.72 7.49
C LEU A 71 3.34 -16.05 6.91
N PHE A 72 2.37 -16.86 6.50
CA PHE A 72 1.09 -16.39 5.96
C PHE A 72 0.06 -16.22 7.08
N THR A 73 -0.09 -17.21 7.97
CA THR A 73 -1.18 -17.17 8.97
C THR A 73 -0.99 -16.09 10.02
N THR A 74 0.25 -15.69 10.33
CA THR A 74 0.53 -14.66 11.34
C THR A 74 -0.10 -13.30 11.00
N ILE A 75 -0.34 -13.03 9.71
CA ILE A 75 -1.03 -11.82 9.22
C ILE A 75 -2.43 -11.69 9.85
N PHE A 76 -3.10 -12.79 10.15
CA PHE A 76 -4.50 -12.80 10.60
C PHE A 76 -4.67 -12.88 12.12
N VAL A 77 -3.58 -13.06 12.87
CA VAL A 77 -3.60 -13.26 14.32
C VAL A 77 -3.16 -11.98 15.02
N HIS A 78 -3.87 -11.52 16.04
CA HIS A 78 -3.51 -10.33 16.81
C HIS A 78 -3.32 -10.64 18.28
N GLY A 79 -2.45 -9.90 18.97
CA GLY A 79 -2.18 -10.11 20.40
C GLY A 79 -3.36 -9.74 21.30
N ASP A 80 -4.08 -8.68 20.92
CA ASP A 80 -5.19 -8.11 21.69
C ASP A 80 -6.15 -7.31 20.77
N ALA A 81 -7.26 -6.85 21.34
CA ALA A 81 -8.30 -6.13 20.62
C ALA A 81 -7.84 -4.75 20.13
N GLN A 82 -6.99 -4.03 20.87
CA GLN A 82 -6.51 -2.71 20.48
C GLN A 82 -5.61 -2.82 19.25
N HIS A 83 -4.70 -3.79 19.23
CA HIS A 83 -3.84 -4.08 18.09
C HIS A 83 -4.66 -4.52 16.86
N LEU A 84 -5.69 -5.34 17.05
CA LEU A 84 -6.62 -5.74 15.98
C LEU A 84 -7.38 -4.54 15.40
N ILE A 85 -7.92 -3.66 16.25
CA ILE A 85 -8.68 -2.48 15.81
C ILE A 85 -7.78 -1.51 15.04
N SER A 86 -6.58 -1.24 15.55
CA SER A 86 -5.62 -0.33 14.91
C SER A 86 -5.20 -0.82 13.53
N ASN A 87 -4.77 -2.09 13.41
CA ASN A 87 -4.44 -2.68 12.12
C ASN A 87 -5.66 -2.77 11.20
N GLY A 88 -6.81 -3.15 11.74
CA GLY A 88 -8.05 -3.32 10.99
C GLY A 88 -8.52 -2.02 10.33
N PHE A 89 -8.45 -0.90 11.05
CA PHE A 89 -8.77 0.43 10.51
C PHE A 89 -7.85 0.79 9.33
N MET A 90 -6.53 0.66 9.51
CA MET A 90 -5.57 0.99 8.45
C MET A 90 -5.67 0.05 7.25
N LEU A 91 -5.79 -1.26 7.50
CA LEU A 91 -5.98 -2.25 6.45
C LEU A 91 -7.26 -2.01 5.66
N PHE A 92 -8.37 -1.65 6.31
CA PHE A 92 -9.62 -1.41 5.60
C PHE A 92 -9.44 -0.33 4.51
N ILE A 93 -8.81 0.78 4.88
CA ILE A 93 -8.55 1.92 3.99
C ILE A 93 -7.56 1.52 2.88
N LEU A 94 -6.45 0.89 3.26
CA LEU A 94 -5.41 0.49 2.30
C LEU A 94 -5.90 -0.56 1.32
N VAL A 95 -6.57 -1.60 1.79
CA VAL A 95 -7.18 -2.63 0.94
C VAL A 95 -8.22 -2.00 0.02
N TYR A 96 -9.03 -1.06 0.53
CA TYR A 96 -10.07 -0.41 -0.27
C TYR A 96 -9.46 0.29 -1.49
N PHE A 97 -8.42 1.09 -1.28
CA PHE A 97 -7.76 1.81 -2.38
C PHE A 97 -6.88 0.90 -3.24
N VAL A 98 -6.09 0.01 -2.65
CA VAL A 98 -5.16 -0.83 -3.40
C VAL A 98 -5.92 -1.85 -4.26
N TYR A 99 -6.89 -2.57 -3.70
CA TYR A 99 -7.77 -3.41 -4.51
C TYR A 99 -8.58 -2.57 -5.50
N GLY A 100 -9.11 -1.44 -5.02
CA GLY A 100 -10.00 -0.58 -5.80
C GLY A 100 -9.38 -0.05 -7.10
N TYR A 101 -8.11 0.33 -7.09
CA TYR A 101 -7.43 0.86 -8.28
C TYR A 101 -6.62 -0.19 -9.05
N TYR A 102 -6.10 -1.23 -8.38
CA TYR A 102 -5.14 -2.15 -9.00
C TYR A 102 -5.64 -3.61 -9.10
N GLY A 103 -6.77 -3.92 -8.47
CA GLY A 103 -7.49 -5.19 -8.62
C GLY A 103 -6.87 -6.39 -7.90
N TRP A 104 -7.49 -7.56 -8.13
CA TRP A 104 -7.27 -8.80 -7.38
C TRP A 104 -5.82 -9.35 -7.44
N LYS A 105 -5.11 -9.07 -8.54
CA LYS A 105 -3.72 -9.48 -8.71
C LYS A 105 -2.83 -8.77 -7.70
N VAL A 106 -3.05 -7.46 -7.50
CA VAL A 106 -2.23 -6.67 -6.59
C VAL A 106 -2.57 -6.97 -5.14
N PHE A 107 -3.86 -6.90 -4.80
CA PHE A 107 -4.37 -7.37 -3.52
C PHE A 107 -5.58 -8.26 -3.78
N PRO A 108 -5.71 -9.46 -3.18
CA PRO A 108 -4.83 -10.00 -2.13
C PRO A 108 -3.61 -10.76 -2.66
N PHE A 109 -3.58 -11.18 -3.93
CA PHE A 109 -2.66 -12.25 -4.36
C PHE A 109 -1.17 -11.92 -4.15
N TYR A 110 -0.62 -10.94 -4.85
CA TYR A 110 0.81 -10.60 -4.70
C TYR A 110 1.12 -9.92 -3.36
N ALA A 111 0.19 -9.12 -2.81
CA ALA A 111 0.38 -8.48 -1.51
C ALA A 111 0.58 -9.49 -0.38
N LEU A 112 -0.18 -10.60 -0.32
CA LEU A 112 -0.02 -11.60 0.72
C LEU A 112 1.26 -12.44 0.56
N ILE A 113 1.70 -12.67 -0.67
CA ILE A 113 3.02 -13.28 -0.95
C ILE A 113 4.12 -12.34 -0.44
N ALA A 114 4.06 -11.07 -0.81
CA ALA A 114 5.05 -10.08 -0.40
C ALA A 114 5.04 -9.83 1.13
N ALA A 115 3.89 -9.93 1.79
CA ALA A 115 3.79 -9.90 3.25
C ALA A 115 4.41 -11.15 3.89
N SER A 116 4.25 -12.34 3.29
CA SER A 116 4.92 -13.55 3.76
C SER A 116 6.45 -13.44 3.64
N ILE A 117 6.95 -12.82 2.56
CA ILE A 117 8.38 -12.48 2.41
C ILE A 117 8.82 -11.47 3.47
N THR A 118 8.00 -10.45 3.74
CA THR A 118 8.24 -9.46 4.81
C THR A 118 8.40 -10.14 6.17
N ASN A 119 7.51 -11.08 6.49
CA ASN A 119 7.57 -11.85 7.73
C ASN A 119 8.83 -12.71 7.78
N PHE A 120 9.17 -13.40 6.69
CA PHE A 120 10.37 -14.22 6.61
C PHE A 120 11.65 -13.39 6.87
N LEU A 121 11.83 -12.29 6.14
CA LEU A 121 12.99 -11.40 6.33
C LEU A 121 13.01 -10.80 7.74
N SER A 122 11.85 -10.43 8.27
CA SER A 122 11.74 -9.93 9.65
C SER A 122 12.24 -10.95 10.66
N LEU A 123 11.80 -12.21 10.54
CA LEU A 123 12.21 -13.28 11.44
C LEU A 123 13.72 -13.47 11.46
N LEU A 124 14.43 -13.31 10.33
CA LEU A 124 15.89 -13.40 10.30
C LEU A 124 16.56 -12.38 11.23
N THR A 125 15.93 -11.22 11.45
CA THR A 125 16.46 -10.14 12.29
C THR A 125 16.16 -10.30 13.78
N TYR A 126 15.31 -11.24 14.19
CA TYR A 126 14.88 -11.40 15.59
C TYR A 126 15.46 -12.65 16.24
N GLU A 127 15.47 -12.67 17.58
CA GLU A 127 15.80 -13.87 18.35
C GLU A 127 14.82 -15.02 18.05
N PRO A 128 15.25 -16.29 18.16
CA PRO A 128 14.43 -17.47 17.82
C PRO A 128 13.03 -17.49 18.47
N GLN A 129 12.92 -17.01 19.71
CA GLN A 129 11.70 -17.06 20.51
C GLN A 129 10.75 -15.88 20.25
N THR A 130 11.22 -14.82 19.57
CA THR A 130 10.40 -13.65 19.24
C THR A 130 9.30 -14.03 18.26
N ARG A 131 8.05 -13.77 18.65
CA ARG A 131 6.88 -14.01 17.81
C ARG A 131 6.47 -12.74 17.09
N LEU A 132 6.31 -12.84 15.78
CA LEU A 132 5.52 -11.92 14.99
C LEU A 132 4.06 -12.31 15.14
N ILE A 133 3.24 -11.32 15.52
CA ILE A 133 1.79 -11.45 15.69
C ILE A 133 1.19 -10.16 15.13
N GLY A 134 0.38 -10.27 14.09
CA GLY A 134 -0.39 -9.15 13.55
C GLY A 134 -0.17 -8.87 12.08
N ALA A 135 -1.07 -8.08 11.51
CA ALA A 135 -1.04 -7.69 10.11
C ALA A 135 -0.16 -6.45 9.82
N SER A 136 0.56 -5.92 10.80
CA SER A 136 1.24 -4.63 10.67
C SER A 136 2.32 -4.63 9.58
N GLY A 137 3.03 -5.74 9.37
CA GLY A 137 3.94 -5.88 8.21
C GLY A 137 3.23 -5.68 6.87
N LEU A 138 2.00 -6.21 6.73
CA LEU A 138 1.15 -5.99 5.55
C LEU A 138 0.64 -4.55 5.46
N VAL A 139 0.27 -3.91 6.58
CA VAL A 139 -0.11 -2.49 6.62
C VAL A 139 0.99 -1.62 6.03
N TYR A 140 2.22 -1.75 6.53
CA TYR A 140 3.35 -0.94 6.06
C TYR A 140 3.73 -1.26 4.62
N LEU A 141 3.59 -2.52 4.19
CA LEU A 141 3.75 -2.91 2.79
C LEU A 141 2.74 -2.23 1.87
N LEU A 142 1.45 -2.28 2.21
CA LEU A 142 0.41 -1.62 1.42
C LEU A 142 0.55 -0.10 1.46
N ALA A 143 1.00 0.46 2.58
CA ALA A 143 1.31 1.88 2.71
C ALA A 143 2.44 2.29 1.75
N GLY A 144 3.56 1.58 1.77
CA GLY A 144 4.68 1.83 0.86
C GLY A 144 4.27 1.71 -0.60
N PHE A 145 3.48 0.68 -0.92
CA PHE A 145 2.94 0.49 -2.26
C PHE A 145 2.06 1.68 -2.68
N TRP A 146 1.08 2.03 -1.86
CA TRP A 146 0.12 3.10 -2.18
C TRP A 146 0.78 4.46 -2.29
N LEU A 147 1.71 4.81 -1.38
CA LEU A 147 2.41 6.10 -1.39
C LEU A 147 3.24 6.29 -2.66
N VAL A 148 3.98 5.26 -3.08
CA VAL A 148 4.78 5.30 -4.31
C VAL A 148 3.89 5.35 -5.54
N MET A 149 2.85 4.51 -5.61
CA MET A 149 1.94 4.50 -6.74
C MET A 149 1.16 5.80 -6.87
N TYR A 150 0.69 6.37 -5.75
CA TYR A 150 0.06 7.68 -5.71
C TYR A 150 1.02 8.75 -6.23
N PHE A 151 2.26 8.76 -5.74
CA PHE A 151 3.25 9.70 -6.19
C PHE A 151 3.44 9.60 -7.69
N ILE A 152 3.70 8.41 -8.24
CA ILE A 152 4.02 8.22 -9.66
C ILE A 152 2.83 8.53 -10.59
N ILE A 153 1.61 8.13 -10.20
CA ILE A 153 0.42 8.24 -11.08
C ILE A 153 -0.19 9.64 -11.07
N GLU A 154 -0.27 10.31 -9.92
CA GLU A 154 -1.02 11.57 -9.75
C GLU A 154 -0.28 12.80 -10.33
N ARG A 155 -0.05 12.80 -11.64
CA ARG A 155 0.74 13.79 -12.40
C ARG A 155 -0.07 15.02 -12.85
N ASN A 156 -1.39 14.98 -12.69
CA ASN A 156 -2.28 16.14 -12.85
C ASN A 156 -2.08 17.20 -11.74
N LYS A 157 -1.35 16.87 -10.67
CA LYS A 157 -0.95 17.81 -9.61
C LYS A 157 0.52 18.15 -9.75
N ASN A 158 0.86 19.39 -9.38
CA ASN A 158 2.26 19.80 -9.30
C ASN A 158 3.04 18.98 -8.26
N LEU A 159 4.37 18.97 -8.39
CA LEU A 159 5.27 18.17 -7.58
C LEU A 159 5.10 18.42 -6.08
N ILE A 160 5.01 19.69 -5.67
CA ILE A 160 4.86 20.08 -4.26
C ILE A 160 3.57 19.50 -3.66
N LYS A 161 2.44 19.60 -4.35
CA LYS A 161 1.16 19.04 -3.87
C LYS A 161 1.20 17.52 -3.74
N ARG A 162 1.93 16.82 -4.63
CA ARG A 162 2.14 15.38 -4.54
C ARG A 162 2.97 15.03 -3.29
N ILE A 163 4.09 15.73 -3.08
CA ILE A 163 4.96 15.52 -1.91
C ILE A 163 4.20 15.77 -0.62
N ILE A 164 3.51 16.91 -0.49
CA ILE A 164 2.73 17.25 0.73
C ILE A 164 1.70 16.18 1.04
N ARG A 165 0.99 15.65 0.03
CA ARG A 165 -0.01 14.59 0.24
C ARG A 165 0.62 13.26 0.63
N VAL A 166 1.71 12.86 -0.01
CA VAL A 166 2.46 11.64 0.36
C VAL A 166 2.96 11.75 1.79
N LEU A 167 3.54 12.89 2.18
CA LEU A 167 4.01 13.11 3.54
C LEU A 167 2.84 13.15 4.54
N GLY A 168 1.75 13.84 4.23
CA GLY A 168 0.58 13.93 5.12
C GLY A 168 -0.11 12.59 5.33
N VAL A 169 -0.37 11.84 4.25
CA VAL A 169 -0.96 10.50 4.35
C VAL A 169 0.02 9.52 4.99
N GLY A 170 1.31 9.60 4.62
CA GLY A 170 2.36 8.81 5.23
C GLY A 170 2.46 9.04 6.73
N MET A 171 2.36 10.28 7.20
CA MET A 171 2.33 10.59 8.63
C MET A 171 1.14 9.93 9.33
N VAL A 172 -0.06 9.96 8.75
CA VAL A 172 -1.25 9.33 9.35
C VAL A 172 -1.10 7.81 9.42
N ILE A 173 -0.63 7.18 8.34
CA ILE A 173 -0.54 5.71 8.25
C ILE A 173 0.64 5.16 9.06
N LEU A 174 1.78 5.85 9.03
CA LEU A 174 3.01 5.42 9.68
C LEU A 174 3.12 5.94 11.12
N PHE A 175 2.12 6.68 11.62
CA PHE A 175 2.10 7.14 12.99
C PHE A 175 2.09 5.94 13.94
N PRO A 176 3.01 5.86 14.92
CA PRO A 176 3.01 4.77 15.89
C PRO A 176 1.71 4.79 16.71
N SER A 177 0.89 3.76 16.59
CA SER A 177 -0.36 3.63 17.37
C SER A 177 -0.15 2.99 18.75
N THR A 178 0.98 2.31 18.96
CA THR A 178 1.35 1.66 20.23
C THR A 178 2.86 1.76 20.45
N PHE A 179 3.28 2.23 21.62
CA PHE A 179 4.69 2.41 22.01
C PHE A 179 5.34 1.13 22.59
N ASP A 180 4.78 -0.06 22.33
CA ASP A 180 5.25 -1.31 22.94
C ASP A 180 6.36 -1.99 22.10
N HIS A 181 7.58 -1.77 22.61
CA HIS A 181 8.88 -2.45 22.51
C HIS A 181 9.29 -3.25 21.23
N GLN A 182 10.15 -2.60 20.43
CA GLN A 182 11.24 -3.12 19.57
C GLN A 182 10.95 -4.11 18.43
N VAL A 183 10.06 -5.09 18.60
CA VAL A 183 9.72 -6.12 17.58
C VAL A 183 8.86 -5.54 16.45
N SER A 184 8.19 -4.42 16.70
CA SER A 184 7.31 -3.82 15.70
C SER A 184 8.09 -3.07 14.62
N TYR A 185 9.13 -2.31 14.98
CA TYR A 185 9.77 -1.35 14.07
C TYR A 185 10.54 -1.99 12.91
N ARG A 186 11.25 -3.12 13.11
CA ARG A 186 12.01 -3.72 11.99
C ARG A 186 11.05 -4.35 10.98
N THR A 187 9.99 -5.01 11.43
CA THR A 187 8.95 -5.56 10.54
C THR A 187 8.22 -4.46 9.78
N HIS A 188 7.92 -3.34 10.44
CA HIS A 188 7.35 -2.16 9.77
C HIS A 188 8.25 -1.61 8.68
N LEU A 189 9.54 -1.43 8.97
CA LEU A 189 10.52 -0.92 8.01
C LEU A 189 10.70 -1.87 6.83
N ILE A 190 10.86 -3.17 7.10
CA ILE A 190 11.00 -4.20 6.05
C ILE A 190 9.73 -4.24 5.19
N GLY A 191 8.55 -4.18 5.80
CA GLY A 191 7.27 -4.12 5.09
C GLY A 191 7.20 -2.90 4.18
N LEU A 192 7.54 -1.72 4.69
CA LEU A 192 7.56 -0.48 3.91
C LEU A 192 8.52 -0.58 2.71
N ILE A 193 9.73 -1.09 2.91
CA ILE A 193 10.73 -1.28 1.84
C ILE A 193 10.20 -2.26 0.77
N ILE A 194 9.67 -3.41 1.18
CA ILE A 194 9.07 -4.37 0.24
C ILE A 194 7.90 -3.75 -0.51
N GLY A 195 7.06 -2.96 0.17
CA GLY A 195 5.95 -2.22 -0.44
C GLY A 195 6.42 -1.24 -1.52
N ILE A 196 7.48 -0.48 -1.24
CA ILE A 196 8.10 0.45 -2.20
C ILE A 196 8.64 -0.31 -3.41
N LEU A 197 9.42 -1.37 -3.19
CA LEU A 197 9.95 -2.20 -4.26
C LEU A 197 8.83 -2.82 -5.09
N TYR A 198 7.78 -3.30 -4.42
CA TYR A 198 6.62 -3.88 -5.08
C TYR A 198 5.92 -2.86 -5.99
N ALA A 199 5.72 -1.62 -5.53
CA ALA A 199 5.15 -0.56 -6.36
C ALA A 199 6.02 -0.20 -7.55
N ILE A 200 7.34 -0.09 -7.36
CA ILE A 200 8.28 0.21 -8.45
C ILE A 200 8.21 -0.88 -9.52
N ILE A 201 8.31 -2.16 -9.12
CA ILE A 201 8.23 -3.30 -10.03
C ILE A 201 6.88 -3.31 -10.75
N TYR A 202 5.78 -3.16 -10.01
CA TYR A 202 4.43 -3.14 -10.58
C TYR A 202 4.26 -2.00 -11.60
N TYR A 203 4.73 -0.79 -11.28
CA TYR A 203 4.67 0.34 -12.19
C TYR A 203 5.43 0.05 -13.49
N PHE A 204 6.66 -0.44 -13.42
CA PHE A 204 7.44 -0.71 -14.64
C PHE A 204 6.84 -1.82 -15.50
N LEU A 205 6.29 -2.87 -14.89
CA LEU A 205 5.63 -3.96 -15.61
C LEU A 205 4.30 -3.53 -16.25
N ASN A 206 3.58 -2.57 -15.66
CA ASN A 206 2.23 -2.18 -16.09
C ASN A 206 2.16 -0.75 -16.62
N ARG A 207 3.30 -0.10 -16.87
CA ARG A 207 3.39 1.33 -17.23
C ARG A 207 2.46 1.70 -18.37
N LYS A 208 2.45 0.91 -19.46
CA LYS A 208 1.60 1.16 -20.63
C LYS A 208 0.12 1.15 -20.26
N ASP A 209 -0.32 0.18 -19.45
CA ASP A 209 -1.71 0.04 -19.03
C ASP A 209 -2.13 1.16 -18.07
N LEU A 210 -1.25 1.59 -17.17
CA LEU A 210 -1.50 2.70 -16.26
C LEU A 210 -1.66 4.03 -17.01
N HIS A 211 -0.88 4.25 -18.07
CA HIS A 211 -0.99 5.46 -18.91
C HIS A 211 -2.23 5.48 -19.82
N LYS A 212 -2.90 4.35 -20.07
CA LYS A 212 -4.18 4.34 -20.80
C LYS A 212 -5.28 5.12 -20.08
N PHE A 213 -5.11 5.36 -18.79
CA PHE A 213 -6.05 6.13 -17.97
C PHE A 213 -5.78 7.64 -18.02
N ASP A 214 -4.70 8.09 -18.65
CA ASP A 214 -4.36 9.51 -18.73
C ASP A 214 -5.33 10.25 -19.67
N VAL A 215 -5.88 11.35 -19.17
CA VAL A 215 -6.79 12.23 -19.92
C VAL A 215 -6.12 13.58 -20.10
N TYR A 216 -5.89 13.96 -21.36
CA TYR A 216 -5.29 15.23 -21.74
C TYR A 216 -6.35 16.17 -22.33
N VAL A 217 -6.25 17.44 -21.99
CA VAL A 217 -7.05 18.52 -22.60
C VAL A 217 -6.11 19.47 -23.31
N GLU A 218 -6.51 19.91 -24.50
CA GLU A 218 -5.79 20.92 -25.27
C GLU A 218 -5.92 22.29 -24.58
N GLU A 219 -4.80 22.97 -24.40
CA GLU A 219 -4.72 24.29 -23.78
C GLU A 219 -4.17 25.28 -24.83
N GLU A 220 -4.96 26.29 -25.16
CA GLU A 220 -4.49 27.40 -25.99
C GLU A 220 -3.52 28.24 -25.19
N ILE A 221 -2.28 28.33 -25.68
CA ILE A 221 -1.30 29.24 -25.12
C ILE A 221 -1.71 30.65 -25.57
N GLU A 222 -2.27 31.44 -24.65
CA GLU A 222 -2.40 32.88 -24.85
C GLU A 222 -1.00 33.44 -25.15
N SER A 223 -0.83 33.96 -26.35
CA SER A 223 0.43 34.62 -26.71
C SER A 223 0.56 35.87 -25.82
N PRO A 224 1.73 36.11 -25.21
CA PRO A 224 1.92 37.33 -24.44
C PRO A 224 1.60 38.55 -25.33
N PRO A 225 0.97 39.60 -24.79
CA PRO A 225 0.64 40.78 -25.58
C PRO A 225 1.91 41.32 -26.22
N ILE A 226 1.85 41.56 -27.54
CA ILE A 226 2.98 42.12 -28.29
C ILE A 226 3.21 43.53 -27.76
N THR A 227 4.25 43.72 -26.96
CA THR A 227 4.71 45.04 -26.54
C THR A 227 5.60 45.60 -27.64
N TRP A 228 5.08 46.57 -28.40
CA TRP A 228 5.89 47.37 -29.31
C TRP A 228 6.71 48.34 -28.46
N HIS A 229 8.04 48.17 -28.43
CA HIS A 229 9.01 49.12 -27.89
C HIS A 229 9.58 49.98 -29.01
#